data_AF-A0A1M4NE69-F1
#
_entry.id   AF-A0A1M4NE69-F1
#
_cell.length_a   1.000
_cell.length_b   1.000
_cell.length_c   1.000
_cell.angle_alpha   90.00
_cell.angle_beta   90.00
_cell.angle_gamma   90.00
#
_symmetry.space_group_name_H-M   'P 1'
#
loop_
_entity.id
_entity.type
_entity.pdbx_description
1 polymer ?
#
loop_
_entity_poly.entity_id
_entity_poly.type
_entity_poly.pdbx_seq_one_letter_code
_entity_poly.pdbx_strand_id
1 'polypeptide(L)'
;MAAGIEPEVNMNPILLIPKSDKGSTVVIKGQEKGEKEAIEYYKYRSSLKPMILDTYNEIKSQSDIVVIEGAGSSAEINLKENDIVNMGMAEMAGAPVLLIADIDRGVFASLYGTVMLLEPHERARIKGLIVNKFRGDKSILEPGIKKIEDILNIPVIGVIPYVHLELVDEDSLIDYEKKCNIEPQTPEEINKELDKLSELLRKHLDIDYIYDIIKKTTE
;
A
#
# COMPACT_ATOMS: atom_id res chain seq x y z
N MET A 1 13.20 -7.40 -8.52
CA MET A 1 11.86 -6.77 -8.42
C MET A 1 11.91 -5.35 -8.98
N ALA A 2 10.84 -4.55 -8.96
CA ALA A 2 10.72 -3.27 -9.69
C ALA A 2 11.90 -2.28 -9.54
N ALA A 3 12.64 -2.33 -8.43
CA ALA A 3 13.86 -1.55 -8.20
C ALA A 3 15.16 -2.20 -8.74
N GLY A 4 15.08 -3.29 -9.50
CA GLY A 4 16.22 -4.04 -10.04
C GLY A 4 17.01 -4.88 -9.02
N ILE A 5 16.59 -4.89 -7.76
CA ILE A 5 17.27 -5.61 -6.66
C ILE A 5 16.68 -7.00 -6.41
N GLU A 6 17.51 -7.89 -5.87
CA GLU A 6 17.07 -9.20 -5.38
C GLU A 6 16.18 -9.02 -4.14
N PRO A 7 15.11 -9.82 -3.98
CA PRO A 7 14.27 -9.75 -2.80
C PRO A 7 15.03 -10.18 -1.55
N GLU A 8 14.85 -9.43 -0.45
CA GLU A 8 15.46 -9.75 0.83
C GLU A 8 14.42 -9.85 1.95
N VAL A 9 14.75 -10.59 3.01
CA VAL A 9 13.86 -10.78 4.16
C VAL A 9 13.49 -9.49 4.87
N ASN A 10 14.30 -8.43 4.74
CA ASN A 10 14.03 -7.13 5.33
C ASN A 10 12.88 -6.40 4.60
N MET A 11 12.60 -6.71 3.33
CA MET A 11 11.50 -6.08 2.57
C MET A 11 10.11 -6.52 3.05
N ASN A 12 10.00 -7.73 3.60
CA ASN A 12 8.81 -8.22 4.29
C ASN A 12 9.23 -9.03 5.53
N PRO A 13 9.57 -8.33 6.64
CA PRO A 13 10.22 -8.97 7.78
C PRO A 13 9.28 -9.80 8.64
N ILE A 14 7.96 -9.71 8.44
CA ILE A 14 6.95 -10.45 9.19
C ILE A 14 5.95 -11.04 8.20
N LEU A 15 5.95 -12.37 8.09
CA LEU A 15 4.99 -13.11 7.27
C LEU A 15 4.10 -13.96 8.17
N LEU A 16 2.79 -13.85 7.95
CA LEU A 16 1.78 -14.70 8.58
C LEU A 16 1.30 -15.73 7.56
N ILE A 17 1.52 -17.01 7.84
CA ILE A 17 1.05 -18.11 6.98
C ILE A 17 -0.21 -18.68 7.63
N PRO A 18 -1.40 -18.52 7.01
CA PRO A 18 -2.63 -19.07 7.55
C PRO A 18 -2.55 -20.59 7.72
N LYS A 19 -2.97 -21.11 8.88
CA LYS A 19 -3.06 -22.56 9.15
C LYS A 19 -4.48 -23.01 9.48
N SER A 20 -5.26 -22.13 10.11
CA SER A 20 -6.66 -22.34 10.46
C SER A 20 -7.41 -21.01 10.46
N ASP A 21 -8.72 -21.05 10.65
CA ASP A 21 -9.57 -19.84 10.75
C ASP A 21 -9.14 -18.88 11.88
N LYS A 22 -8.32 -19.33 12.82
CA LYS A 22 -7.93 -18.57 14.02
C LYS A 22 -6.42 -18.50 14.27
N GLY A 23 -5.61 -19.15 13.44
CA GLY A 23 -4.19 -19.33 13.70
C GLY A 23 -3.32 -19.17 12.46
N SER A 24 -2.11 -18.68 12.68
CA SER A 24 -1.09 -18.55 11.65
C SER A 24 0.28 -18.95 12.16
N THR A 25 1.10 -19.51 11.28
CA THR A 25 2.54 -19.62 11.54
C THR A 25 3.15 -18.24 11.37
N VAL A 26 3.92 -17.79 12.38
CA VAL A 26 4.59 -16.50 12.36
C VAL A 26 6.02 -16.70 11.90
N VAL A 27 6.40 -16.06 10.80
CA VAL A 27 7.77 -16.04 10.27
C VAL A 27 8.35 -14.64 10.48
N ILE A 28 9.51 -14.56 11.12
CA ILE A 28 10.22 -13.29 11.36
C ILE A 28 11.59 -13.37 10.72
N LYS A 29 11.89 -12.44 9.81
CA LYS A 29 13.15 -12.38 9.04
C LYS A 29 13.53 -13.75 8.44
N GLY A 30 12.56 -14.41 7.81
CA GLY A 30 12.73 -15.73 7.18
C GLY A 30 12.80 -16.91 8.15
N GLN A 31 12.65 -16.71 9.46
CA GLN A 31 12.68 -17.78 10.45
C GLN A 31 11.31 -18.02 11.07
N GLU A 32 10.83 -19.26 11.02
CA GLU A 32 9.62 -19.66 11.73
C GLU A 32 9.80 -19.47 13.25
N LYS A 33 8.87 -18.76 13.88
CA LYS A 33 8.81 -18.50 15.34
C LYS A 33 7.68 -19.27 16.03
N GLY A 34 7.07 -20.20 15.30
CA GLY A 34 5.97 -21.04 15.77
C GLY A 34 4.59 -20.52 15.39
N GLU A 35 3.58 -21.28 15.80
CA GLU A 35 2.17 -20.95 15.59
C GLU A 35 1.67 -20.00 16.67
N LYS A 36 0.81 -19.07 16.27
CA LYS A 36 0.10 -18.18 17.19
C LYS A 36 -1.35 -18.08 16.78
N GLU A 37 -2.24 -18.05 17.77
CA GLU A 37 -3.61 -17.60 17.51
C GLU A 37 -3.60 -16.10 17.17
N ALA A 38 -4.60 -15.64 16.41
CA ALA A 38 -4.70 -14.25 15.97
C ALA A 38 -4.64 -13.25 17.14
N ILE A 39 -5.30 -13.57 18.27
CA ILE A 39 -5.30 -12.73 19.47
C ILE A 39 -3.92 -12.69 20.14
N GLU A 40 -3.23 -13.83 20.18
CA GLU A 40 -1.89 -13.91 20.75
C GLU A 40 -0.88 -13.15 19.90
N TYR A 41 -0.95 -13.29 18.57
CA TYR A 41 -0.15 -12.51 17.66
C TYR A 41 -0.43 -11.01 17.80
N TYR A 42 -1.69 -10.61 17.93
CA TYR A 42 -2.07 -9.21 18.10
C TYR A 42 -1.41 -8.56 19.34
N LYS A 43 -1.30 -9.30 20.44
CA LYS A 43 -0.59 -8.84 21.65
C LYS A 43 0.93 -8.85 21.45
N TYR A 44 1.43 -9.85 20.73
CA TYR A 44 2.85 -10.03 20.48
C TYR A 44 3.42 -8.96 19.53
N ARG A 45 2.68 -8.52 18.52
CA ARG A 45 3.17 -7.62 17.46
C ARG A 45 3.72 -6.28 17.97
N SER A 46 3.22 -5.79 19.11
CA SER A 46 3.75 -4.57 19.74
C SER A 46 5.22 -4.69 20.13
N SER A 47 5.65 -5.91 20.50
CA SER A 47 7.05 -6.21 20.82
C SER A 47 7.96 -6.23 19.59
N LEU A 48 7.39 -6.27 18.38
CA LEU A 48 8.12 -6.27 17.12
C LEU A 48 8.46 -4.85 16.64
N LYS A 49 7.83 -3.80 17.20
CA LYS A 49 8.06 -2.40 16.81
C LYS A 49 9.56 -2.01 16.76
N PRO A 50 10.41 -2.35 17.77
CA PRO A 50 11.84 -2.03 17.69
C PRO A 50 12.52 -2.69 16.49
N MET A 51 12.26 -3.99 16.26
CA MET A 51 12.83 -4.73 15.13
C MET A 51 12.40 -4.17 13.78
N ILE A 52 11.13 -3.77 13.65
CA ILE A 52 10.59 -3.14 12.44
C ILE A 52 11.28 -1.81 12.18
N LEU A 53 11.45 -0.99 13.21
CA LEU A 53 12.11 0.31 13.09
C LEU A 53 13.59 0.15 12.70
N ASP A 54 14.31 -0.78 13.32
CA ASP A 54 15.70 -1.08 12.97
C ASP A 54 15.81 -1.55 11.51
N THR A 55 14.90 -2.42 11.07
CA THR A 55 14.84 -2.93 9.70
C THR A 55 14.52 -1.82 8.70
N TYR A 56 13.56 -0.95 9.01
CA TYR A 56 13.24 0.21 8.20
C TYR A 56 14.43 1.17 8.07
N ASN A 57 15.13 1.45 9.17
CA ASN A 57 16.30 2.34 9.17
C ASN A 57 17.45 1.77 8.34
N GLU A 58 17.65 0.44 8.38
CA GLU A 58 18.64 -0.25 7.53
C GLU A 58 18.31 -0.05 6.03
N ILE A 59 17.07 -0.36 5.61
CA ILE A 59 16.63 -0.17 4.22
C ILE A 59 16.75 1.30 3.81
N LYS A 60 16.30 2.21 4.67
CA LYS A 60 16.36 3.66 4.43
C LYS A 60 17.80 4.14 4.24
N SER A 61 18.77 3.57 4.97
CA SER A 61 20.18 3.96 4.84
C SER A 61 20.82 3.53 3.51
N GLN A 62 20.18 2.58 2.81
CA GLN A 62 20.68 1.97 1.57
C GLN A 62 19.87 2.40 0.33
N SER A 63 18.85 3.24 0.51
CA SER A 63 17.87 3.57 -0.53
C SER A 63 17.66 5.07 -0.65
N ASP A 64 17.59 5.59 -1.87
CA ASP A 64 17.20 6.98 -2.12
C ASP A 64 15.72 7.23 -1.78
N ILE A 65 14.87 6.23 -2.05
CA ILE A 65 13.43 6.26 -1.83
C ILE A 65 12.99 4.91 -1.24
N VAL A 66 12.20 4.95 -0.19
CA VAL A 66 11.54 3.77 0.40
C VAL A 66 10.04 3.91 0.19
N VAL A 67 9.44 2.94 -0.50
CA VAL A 67 7.99 2.83 -0.65
C VAL A 67 7.49 1.82 0.39
N ILE A 68 6.57 2.24 1.25
CA ILE A 68 5.95 1.39 2.27
C ILE A 68 4.52 1.11 1.82
N GLU A 69 4.24 -0.15 1.50
CA GLU A 69 2.89 -0.62 1.23
C GLU A 69 2.23 -1.10 2.53
N GLY A 70 1.04 -0.57 2.79
CA GLY A 70 0.18 -1.06 3.87
C GLY A 70 -0.57 -2.31 3.42
N ALA A 71 -1.11 -3.08 4.37
CA ALA A 71 -1.93 -4.24 4.08
C ALA A 71 -3.36 -4.03 4.56
N GLY A 72 -4.33 -4.42 3.72
CA GLY A 72 -5.75 -4.29 4.03
C GLY A 72 -6.23 -2.84 4.11
N SER A 73 -7.10 -2.55 5.08
CA SER A 73 -7.68 -1.22 5.24
C SER A 73 -6.79 -0.34 6.12
N SER A 74 -6.54 0.90 5.70
CA SER A 74 -5.79 1.85 6.52
C SER A 74 -6.56 2.32 7.77
N ALA A 75 -7.87 2.10 7.83
CA ALA A 75 -8.73 2.47 8.96
C ALA A 75 -9.33 1.24 9.66
N GLU A 76 -8.48 0.30 10.09
CA GLU A 76 -8.90 -0.82 10.94
C GLU A 76 -9.10 -0.38 12.39
N ILE A 77 -10.25 0.25 12.65
CA ILE A 77 -10.62 0.82 13.96
C ILE A 77 -10.49 -0.18 15.12
N ASN A 78 -10.71 -1.46 14.86
CA ASN A 78 -10.61 -2.54 15.86
C ASN A 78 -9.17 -3.00 16.12
N LEU A 79 -8.22 -2.70 15.23
CA LEU A 79 -6.83 -3.13 15.32
C LEU A 79 -5.83 -1.95 15.46
N LYS A 80 -6.31 -0.77 15.84
CA LYS A 80 -5.54 0.47 15.81
C LYS A 80 -4.39 0.55 16.83
N GLU A 81 -4.65 0.20 18.09
CA GLU A 81 -3.77 0.49 19.25
C GLU A 81 -2.33 -0.01 19.07
N ASN A 82 -2.13 -1.03 18.22
CA ASN A 82 -0.83 -1.63 17.98
C ASN A 82 -0.53 -1.79 16.49
N ASP A 83 -1.09 -0.91 15.65
CA ASP A 83 -0.84 -0.94 14.22
C ASP A 83 0.67 -0.80 13.94
N ILE A 84 1.16 -1.70 13.09
CA ILE A 84 2.54 -1.78 12.60
C ILE A 84 2.57 -1.98 11.08
N VAL A 85 1.42 -1.84 10.44
CA VAL A 85 1.19 -2.19 9.03
C VAL A 85 0.80 -0.94 8.25
N ASN A 86 -0.12 -0.13 8.77
CA ASN A 86 -0.71 1.01 8.06
C ASN A 86 -0.25 2.36 8.67
N MET A 87 -1.14 3.08 9.34
CA MET A 87 -0.85 4.40 9.91
C MET A 87 0.20 4.35 11.02
N GLY A 88 0.23 3.25 11.78
CA GLY A 88 1.26 3.04 12.80
C GLY A 88 2.66 2.90 12.19
N MET A 89 2.80 2.22 11.05
CA MET A 89 4.07 2.14 10.32
C MET A 89 4.44 3.50 9.71
N ALA A 90 3.48 4.19 9.12
CA ALA A 90 3.69 5.54 8.58
C ALA A 90 4.13 6.53 9.67
N GLU A 91 3.59 6.43 10.88
CA GLU A 91 4.03 7.20 12.03
C GLU A 91 5.46 6.86 12.45
N MET A 92 5.78 5.58 12.60
CA MET A 92 7.13 5.12 12.96
C MET A 92 8.19 5.58 11.95
N ALA A 93 7.86 5.55 10.65
CA ALA A 93 8.75 6.01 9.58
C ALA A 93 8.78 7.54 9.41
N GLY A 94 7.83 8.27 10.01
CA GLY A 94 7.59 9.68 9.69
C GLY A 94 7.14 9.89 8.24
N ALA A 95 6.56 8.87 7.61
CA ALA A 95 6.26 8.85 6.19
C ALA A 95 4.95 9.62 5.86
N PRO A 96 4.92 10.38 4.75
CA PRO A 96 3.68 10.85 4.16
C PRO A 96 2.91 9.69 3.54
N VAL A 97 1.58 9.79 3.52
CA VAL A 97 0.68 8.72 3.05
C VAL A 97 -0.07 9.16 1.80
N LEU A 98 -0.15 8.27 0.82
CA LEU A 98 -1.07 8.37 -0.31
C LEU A 98 -2.18 7.33 -0.10
N LEU A 99 -3.44 7.77 -0.13
CA LEU A 99 -4.58 6.87 0.06
C LEU A 99 -5.19 6.50 -1.29
N ILE A 100 -5.17 5.21 -1.62
CA ILE A 100 -5.71 4.69 -2.88
C ILE A 100 -7.06 4.02 -2.61
N ALA A 101 -8.06 4.32 -3.44
CA ALA A 101 -9.38 3.69 -3.34
C ALA A 101 -9.88 3.18 -4.69
N ASP A 102 -10.49 2.01 -4.67
CA ASP A 102 -11.12 1.36 -5.82
C ASP A 102 -12.49 1.97 -6.10
N ILE A 103 -12.72 2.43 -7.33
CA ILE A 103 -14.00 3.01 -7.72
C ILE A 103 -15.14 2.01 -7.82
N ASP A 104 -14.84 0.74 -8.09
CA ASP A 104 -15.85 -0.30 -8.26
C ASP A 104 -16.60 -0.58 -6.93
N ARG A 105 -16.08 -0.09 -5.79
CA ARG A 105 -16.67 -0.23 -4.44
C ARG A 105 -17.27 1.06 -3.87
N GLY A 106 -17.46 2.10 -4.70
CA GLY A 106 -17.98 3.39 -4.25
C GLY A 106 -16.90 4.30 -3.66
N VAL A 107 -16.04 4.85 -4.52
CA VAL A 107 -14.80 5.54 -4.13
C VAL A 107 -14.98 6.66 -3.10
N PHE A 108 -15.94 7.56 -3.29
CA PHE A 108 -16.03 8.76 -2.46
C PHE A 108 -16.44 8.46 -1.02
N ALA A 109 -17.38 7.52 -0.84
CA ALA A 109 -17.79 7.07 0.48
C ALA A 109 -16.65 6.32 1.18
N SER A 110 -15.90 5.49 0.44
CA SER A 110 -14.73 4.78 0.95
C SER A 110 -13.63 5.75 1.40
N LEU A 111 -13.21 6.69 0.54
CA LEU A 111 -12.22 7.71 0.87
C LEU A 111 -12.66 8.54 2.07
N TYR A 112 -13.88 9.07 2.05
CA TYR A 112 -14.41 9.89 3.13
C TYR A 112 -14.47 9.09 4.44
N GLY A 113 -15.02 7.89 4.42
CA GLY A 113 -15.14 7.02 5.58
C GLY A 113 -13.78 6.70 6.19
N THR A 114 -12.83 6.25 5.37
CA THR A 114 -11.46 5.94 5.81
C THR A 114 -10.81 7.16 6.44
N VAL A 115 -10.81 8.31 5.77
CA VAL A 115 -10.18 9.51 6.32
C VAL A 115 -10.85 9.94 7.62
N MET A 116 -12.18 9.95 7.69
CA MET A 116 -12.90 10.43 8.88
C MET A 116 -12.87 9.48 10.08
N LEU A 117 -12.52 8.20 9.89
CA LEU A 117 -12.28 7.24 10.97
C LEU A 117 -10.90 7.39 11.61
N LEU A 118 -9.96 8.08 10.95
CA LEU A 118 -8.61 8.33 11.45
C LEU A 118 -8.57 9.51 12.43
N GLU A 119 -7.65 9.44 13.39
CA GLU A 119 -7.38 10.55 14.30
C GLU A 119 -6.75 11.74 13.55
N PRO A 120 -6.86 12.97 14.09
CA PRO A 120 -6.31 14.16 13.43
C PRO A 120 -4.83 14.04 13.01
N HIS A 121 -4.00 13.41 13.86
CA HIS A 121 -2.57 13.26 13.58
C HIS A 121 -2.29 12.25 12.45
N GLU A 122 -3.10 11.18 12.35
CA GLU A 122 -3.06 10.20 11.26
C GLU A 122 -3.52 10.85 9.96
N ARG A 123 -4.68 11.52 9.97
CA ARG A 123 -5.21 12.25 8.81
C ARG A 123 -4.21 13.25 8.25
N ALA A 124 -3.48 13.97 9.12
CA ALA A 124 -2.48 14.94 8.72
C ALA A 124 -1.31 14.33 7.92
N ARG A 125 -1.09 13.00 8.01
CA ARG A 125 -0.08 12.30 7.20
C ARG A 125 -0.52 12.06 5.78
N ILE A 126 -1.83 12.01 5.50
CA ILE A 126 -2.36 11.81 4.15
C ILE A 126 -2.12 13.07 3.33
N LYS A 127 -1.30 12.96 2.28
CA LYS A 127 -0.90 14.08 1.41
C LYS A 127 -1.55 14.04 0.05
N GLY A 128 -2.20 12.94 -0.32
CA GLY A 128 -2.91 12.81 -1.58
C GLY A 128 -3.84 11.61 -1.60
N LEU A 129 -4.89 11.72 -2.40
CA LEU A 129 -5.86 10.67 -2.68
C LEU A 129 -5.70 10.21 -4.13
N ILE A 130 -5.92 8.91 -4.38
CA ILE A 130 -5.85 8.31 -5.71
C ILE A 130 -7.12 7.50 -5.95
N VAL A 131 -7.79 7.76 -7.06
CA VAL A 131 -8.91 6.95 -7.55
C VAL A 131 -8.37 5.90 -8.51
N ASN A 132 -8.56 4.62 -8.21
CA ASN A 132 -8.10 3.51 -9.05
C ASN A 132 -9.25 2.86 -9.83
N LYS A 133 -8.90 2.16 -10.93
CA LYS A 133 -9.80 1.40 -11.81
C LYS A 133 -10.90 2.22 -12.47
N PHE A 134 -10.64 3.50 -12.74
CA PHE A 134 -11.63 4.36 -13.41
C PHE A 134 -11.95 3.87 -14.83
N ARG A 135 -13.23 3.91 -15.21
CA ARG A 135 -13.70 3.56 -16.56
C ARG A 135 -14.60 4.66 -17.10
N GLY A 136 -14.39 5.05 -18.34
CA GLY A 136 -15.18 6.08 -19.03
C GLY A 136 -14.48 7.44 -19.08
N ASP A 137 -15.28 8.50 -19.17
CA ASP A 137 -14.81 9.87 -19.35
C ASP A 137 -14.55 10.55 -17.98
N LYS A 138 -13.31 10.98 -17.76
CA LYS A 138 -12.87 11.60 -16.51
C LYS A 138 -13.68 12.86 -16.16
N SER A 139 -14.19 13.59 -17.16
CA SER A 139 -15.00 14.81 -16.95
C SER A 139 -16.25 14.56 -16.12
N ILE A 140 -16.81 13.34 -16.17
CA ILE A 140 -17.97 12.93 -15.36
C ILE A 140 -17.61 12.85 -13.87
N LEU A 141 -16.35 12.53 -13.55
CA LEU A 141 -15.87 12.35 -12.18
C LEU A 141 -15.43 13.67 -11.52
N GLU A 142 -15.10 14.69 -12.31
CA GLU A 142 -14.57 15.98 -11.84
C GLU A 142 -15.40 16.65 -10.73
N PRO A 143 -16.76 16.73 -10.81
CA PRO A 143 -17.55 17.32 -9.74
C PRO A 143 -17.43 16.56 -8.41
N GLY A 144 -17.31 15.24 -8.48
CA GLY A 144 -17.12 14.39 -7.30
C GLY A 144 -15.73 14.55 -6.70
N ILE A 145 -14.69 14.65 -7.55
CA ILE A 145 -13.32 14.93 -7.13
C ILE A 145 -13.25 16.26 -6.39
N LYS A 146 -13.76 17.33 -7.00
CA LYS A 146 -13.77 18.65 -6.35
C LYS A 146 -14.45 18.61 -4.99
N LYS A 147 -15.58 17.91 -4.90
CA LYS A 147 -16.32 17.79 -3.64
C LYS A 147 -15.57 17.00 -2.57
N ILE A 148 -14.87 15.92 -2.93
CA ILE A 148 -14.09 15.15 -1.94
C ILE A 148 -12.87 15.94 -1.45
N GLU A 149 -12.22 16.69 -2.34
CA GLU A 149 -11.12 17.59 -2.00
C GLU A 149 -11.58 18.70 -1.06
N ASP A 150 -12.73 19.33 -1.34
CA ASP A 150 -13.29 20.41 -0.52
C ASP A 150 -13.62 19.93 0.91
N ILE A 151 -14.18 18.73 1.07
CA ILE A 151 -14.61 18.23 2.39
C ILE A 151 -13.49 17.58 3.19
N LEU A 152 -12.49 16.97 2.54
CA LEU A 152 -11.35 16.34 3.22
C LEU A 152 -10.16 17.29 3.37
N ASN A 153 -10.10 18.34 2.55
CA ASN A 153 -8.96 19.24 2.43
C ASN A 153 -7.66 18.47 2.09
N ILE A 154 -7.77 17.45 1.22
CA ILE A 154 -6.68 16.62 0.71
C ILE A 154 -6.84 16.53 -0.81
N PRO A 155 -5.80 16.79 -1.61
CA PRO A 155 -5.91 16.76 -3.07
C PRO A 155 -6.07 15.34 -3.62
N VAL A 156 -6.82 15.19 -4.70
CA VAL A 156 -6.83 13.99 -5.54
C VAL A 156 -5.75 14.14 -6.59
N ILE A 157 -4.66 13.41 -6.40
CA ILE A 157 -3.45 13.55 -7.22
C ILE A 157 -3.42 12.61 -8.43
N GLY A 158 -4.41 11.71 -8.54
CA GLY A 158 -4.50 10.80 -9.68
C GLY A 158 -5.84 10.10 -9.83
N VAL A 159 -6.19 9.84 -11.08
CA VAL A 159 -7.33 9.00 -11.48
C VAL A 159 -6.79 7.97 -12.47
N ILE A 160 -6.47 6.80 -11.96
CA ILE A 160 -5.87 5.70 -12.70
C ILE A 160 -6.98 4.94 -13.41
N PRO A 161 -6.94 4.83 -14.75
CA PRO A 161 -7.94 4.07 -15.48
C PRO A 161 -7.75 2.57 -15.23
N TYR A 162 -8.82 1.80 -15.37
CA TYR A 162 -8.70 0.36 -15.40
C TYR A 162 -7.87 -0.07 -16.62
N VAL A 163 -6.82 -0.84 -16.36
CA VAL A 163 -5.95 -1.43 -17.37
C VAL A 163 -5.84 -2.93 -17.10
N HIS A 164 -5.89 -3.71 -18.17
CA HIS A 164 -5.55 -5.12 -18.08
C HIS A 164 -4.02 -5.25 -18.19
N LEU A 165 -3.40 -5.82 -17.17
CA LEU A 165 -1.97 -6.07 -17.08
C LEU A 165 -1.72 -7.56 -16.90
N GLU A 166 -0.76 -8.07 -17.65
CA GLU A 166 -0.29 -9.45 -17.51
C GLU A 166 0.82 -9.49 -16.44
N LEU A 167 0.44 -9.22 -15.20
CA LEU A 167 1.31 -9.27 -14.03
C LEU A 167 0.68 -10.22 -13.00
N VAL A 168 1.54 -11.04 -12.39
CA VAL A 168 1.17 -12.02 -11.37
C VAL A 168 0.42 -11.32 -10.23
N ASP A 169 -0.69 -11.91 -9.81
CA ASP A 169 -1.41 -11.42 -8.64
C ASP A 169 -0.65 -11.77 -7.36
N GLU A 170 -0.47 -10.78 -6.48
CA GLU A 170 0.20 -10.96 -5.20
C GLU A 170 -0.67 -11.69 -4.17
N ASP A 171 -1.99 -11.50 -4.27
CA ASP A 171 -2.96 -11.82 -3.22
C ASP A 171 -3.75 -13.11 -3.50
N SER A 172 -4.46 -13.61 -2.47
CA SER A 172 -5.19 -14.90 -2.52
C SER A 172 -6.31 -15.00 -3.58
N LEU A 173 -6.74 -13.90 -4.18
CA LEU A 173 -7.70 -13.87 -5.29
C LEU A 173 -6.95 -13.92 -6.62
N ILE A 174 -6.60 -15.14 -7.03
CA ILE A 174 -5.92 -15.39 -8.31
C ILE A 174 -6.92 -15.21 -9.46
N ASP A 175 -6.61 -14.32 -10.39
CA ASP A 175 -7.31 -14.26 -11.66
C ASP A 175 -6.79 -15.37 -12.58
N TYR A 176 -7.48 -16.50 -12.62
CA TYR A 176 -7.11 -17.64 -13.47
C TYR A 176 -7.24 -17.34 -14.98
N GLU A 177 -7.80 -16.20 -15.38
CA GLU A 177 -7.81 -15.79 -16.80
C GLU A 177 -6.46 -15.19 -17.22
N LYS A 178 -5.65 -14.70 -16.27
CA LYS A 178 -4.27 -14.26 -16.54
C LYS A 178 -3.37 -15.46 -16.75
N LYS A 179 -2.67 -15.47 -17.89
CA LYS A 179 -1.69 -16.51 -18.23
C LYS A 179 -0.52 -16.52 -17.25
N CYS A 180 -0.07 -15.36 -16.79
CA CYS A 180 1.04 -15.23 -15.85
C CYS A 180 0.79 -15.92 -14.50
N ASN A 181 -0.46 -16.15 -14.14
CA ASN A 181 -0.83 -16.88 -12.92
C ASN A 181 -0.74 -18.41 -13.10
N ILE A 182 -0.62 -18.90 -14.33
CA ILE A 182 -0.57 -20.32 -14.68
C ILE A 182 0.83 -20.70 -15.21
N GLU A 183 1.40 -19.84 -16.04
CA GLU A 183 2.68 -20.03 -16.72
C GLU A 183 3.69 -18.98 -16.26
N PRO A 184 4.93 -19.37 -15.93
CA PRO A 184 5.97 -18.41 -15.56
C PRO A 184 6.27 -17.44 -16.69
N GLN A 185 6.35 -16.16 -16.38
CA GLN A 185 6.78 -15.12 -17.32
C GLN A 185 8.30 -15.01 -17.37
N THR A 186 8.81 -14.66 -18.54
CA THR A 186 10.20 -14.22 -18.72
C THR A 186 10.42 -12.83 -18.13
N PRO A 187 11.66 -12.48 -17.73
CA PRO A 187 11.98 -11.12 -17.30
C PRO A 187 11.59 -10.05 -18.33
N GLU A 188 11.73 -10.32 -19.62
CA GLU A 188 11.34 -9.40 -20.70
C GLU A 188 9.83 -9.14 -20.74
N GLU A 189 9.01 -10.17 -20.53
CA GLU A 189 7.55 -10.03 -20.48
C GLU A 189 7.10 -9.22 -19.27
N ILE A 190 7.70 -9.46 -18.10
CA ILE A 190 7.42 -8.70 -16.88
C ILE A 190 7.80 -7.23 -17.09
N ASN A 191 8.99 -6.95 -17.60
CA ASN A 191 9.46 -5.59 -17.84
C ASN A 191 8.55 -4.84 -18.81
N LYS A 192 8.07 -5.50 -19.87
CA LYS A 192 7.13 -4.90 -20.81
C LYS A 192 5.81 -4.45 -20.15
N GLU A 193 5.25 -5.27 -19.26
CA GLU A 193 4.01 -4.90 -18.54
C GLU A 193 4.28 -3.84 -17.45
N LEU A 194 5.45 -3.86 -16.81
CA LEU A 194 5.87 -2.80 -15.88
C LEU A 194 6.07 -1.46 -16.60
N ASP A 195 6.65 -1.44 -17.80
CA ASP A 195 6.82 -0.23 -18.61
C ASP A 195 5.45 0.35 -18.99
N LYS A 196 4.53 -0.50 -19.45
CA LYS A 196 3.15 -0.12 -19.74
C LYS A 196 2.43 0.47 -18.52
N LEU A 197 2.60 -0.14 -17.35
CA LEU A 197 2.07 0.40 -16.09
C LEU A 197 2.73 1.75 -15.75
N SER A 198 4.05 1.87 -15.88
CA SER A 198 4.81 3.10 -15.62
C SER A 198 4.35 4.26 -16.51
N GLU A 199 4.21 4.04 -17.81
CA GLU A 199 3.67 5.03 -18.76
C GLU A 199 2.26 5.47 -18.38
N LEU A 200 1.41 4.51 -18.01
CA LEU A 200 0.05 4.79 -17.57
C LEU A 200 0.03 5.65 -16.30
N LEU A 201 0.79 5.26 -15.28
CA LEU A 201 0.86 5.99 -14.02
C LEU A 201 1.37 7.41 -14.25
N ARG A 202 2.44 7.60 -15.03
CA ARG A 202 2.99 8.93 -15.35
C ARG A 202 2.01 9.86 -16.07
N LYS A 203 1.07 9.29 -16.83
CA LYS A 203 0.03 10.07 -17.52
C LYS A 203 -1.14 10.45 -16.61
N HIS A 204 -1.41 9.64 -15.58
CA HIS A 204 -2.65 9.70 -14.80
C HIS A 204 -2.46 10.11 -13.33
N LEU A 205 -1.21 10.18 -12.87
CA LEU A 205 -0.79 10.53 -11.52
C LEU A 205 0.16 11.74 -11.57
N ASP A 206 0.00 12.68 -10.65
CA ASP A 206 0.90 13.82 -10.49
C ASP A 206 2.21 13.36 -9.80
N ILE A 207 3.14 12.87 -10.60
CA ILE A 207 4.43 12.34 -10.13
C ILE A 207 5.30 13.45 -9.52
N ASP A 208 5.24 14.67 -10.07
CA ASP A 208 6.02 15.80 -9.57
C ASP A 208 5.57 16.19 -8.16
N TYR A 209 4.26 16.19 -7.91
CA TYR A 209 3.71 16.39 -6.57
C TYR A 209 4.19 15.31 -5.57
N ILE A 210 4.28 14.05 -5.99
CA ILE A 210 4.82 12.96 -5.15
C ILE A 210 6.29 13.22 -4.81
N TYR A 211 7.11 13.62 -5.78
CA TYR A 211 8.51 13.97 -5.51
C TYR A 211 8.65 15.16 -4.57
N ASP A 212 7.79 16.17 -4.69
CA ASP A 212 7.78 17.32 -3.79
C ASP A 212 7.39 16.96 -2.35
N ILE A 213 6.47 16.01 -2.16
CA ILE A 213 6.15 15.46 -0.85
C ILE A 213 7.37 14.75 -0.24
N ILE A 214 8.07 13.95 -1.03
CA ILE A 214 9.25 13.19 -0.57
C ILE A 214 10.35 14.15 -0.12
N LYS A 215 10.69 15.17 -0.93
CA LYS A 215 11.74 16.16 -0.62
C LYS A 215 11.48 16.91 0.69
N LYS A 216 10.23 17.33 0.92
CA LYS A 216 9.83 18.03 2.15
C LYS A 216 9.93 17.17 3.42
N THR A 217 10.04 15.85 3.27
CA THR A 217 10.19 14.90 4.39
C THR A 217 11.66 14.62 4.71
N THR A 218 12.57 14.91 3.78
CA THR A 218 14.02 14.71 3.93
C THR A 218 14.79 15.93 4.44
N GLU A 219 14.15 17.11 4.47
CA GLU A 219 14.66 18.37 5.05
C GLU A 219 14.21 18.55 6.50
#